data_AF-A0A1E3G0N8-F1
#
_entry.id   AF-A0A1E3G0N8-F1
#
_cell.length_a   1.000
_cell.length_b   1.000
_cell.length_c   1.000
_cell.angle_alpha   90.00
_cell.angle_beta   90.00
_cell.angle_gamma   90.00
#
_symmetry.space_group_name_H-M   'P 1'
#
loop_
_entity.id
_entity.type
_entity.pdbx_description
1 polymer ?
#
loop_
_entity_poly.entity_id
_entity_poly.type
_entity_poly.pdbx_seq_one_letter_code
_entity_poly.pdbx_strand_id
1 'polypeptide(L)'
;MRKALTVVVLSILFINLLQVEAFGAKKKQVTSISAIYEIDSWVGTTFELFLKEYKLKAPKKVNLTFANTLSEFYALAKVEADIGAITVEGTIIVSSERLNEKNRVALLKELMRITLIENKKGKDADKIINEFFKKHKIK
;
A
#
# COMPACT_ATOMS: atom_id res chain seq x y z
N MET A 1 -12.95 57.23 -3.61
CA MET A 1 -11.60 56.66 -3.45
C MET A 1 -11.69 55.53 -2.43
N ARG A 2 -11.94 54.28 -2.87
CA ARG A 2 -10.94 53.18 -2.92
C ARG A 2 -9.92 53.17 -1.76
N LYS A 3 -10.06 52.12 -0.93
CA LYS A 3 -9.03 51.33 -0.20
C LYS A 3 -8.54 51.85 1.16
N ALA A 4 -8.93 51.13 2.21
CA ALA A 4 -8.07 50.69 3.32
C ALA A 4 -8.61 49.32 3.76
N LEU A 5 -8.28 48.26 3.04
CA LEU A 5 -7.15 47.35 3.30
C LEU A 5 -7.20 46.74 4.71
N THR A 6 -8.10 45.76 4.81
CA THR A 6 -8.04 44.52 5.60
C THR A 6 -6.83 44.38 6.52
N VAL A 7 -7.00 44.74 7.79
CA VAL A 7 -6.03 44.48 8.85
C VAL A 7 -6.50 43.24 9.62
N VAL A 8 -5.75 42.16 9.44
CA VAL A 8 -5.48 41.08 10.40
C VAL A 8 -6.68 40.24 10.84
N VAL A 9 -7.03 39.25 10.00
CA VAL A 9 -7.50 37.94 10.45
C VAL A 9 -6.73 36.87 9.66
N LEU A 10 -5.43 36.76 9.93
CA LEU A 10 -4.57 35.73 9.33
C LEU A 10 -3.48 35.33 10.33
N SER A 11 -3.89 34.78 11.48
CA SER A 11 -2.91 34.29 12.47
C SER A 11 -3.37 33.05 13.24
N ILE A 12 -4.58 32.53 13.00
CA ILE A 12 -5.10 31.38 13.76
C ILE A 12 -5.35 30.15 12.86
N LEU A 13 -5.27 30.29 11.53
CA LEU A 13 -5.46 29.17 10.60
C LEU A 13 -4.17 28.62 9.96
N PHE A 14 -2.99 29.02 10.43
CA PHE A 14 -1.70 28.46 9.97
C PHE A 14 -1.03 27.52 10.97
N ILE A 15 -1.58 27.36 12.17
CA ILE A 15 -1.04 26.42 13.17
C ILE A 15 -1.42 24.96 12.84
N ASN A 16 -2.42 24.72 11.98
CA ASN A 16 -2.75 23.37 11.52
C ASN A 16 -1.91 22.87 10.32
N LEU A 17 -0.92 23.64 9.85
CA LEU A 17 -0.02 23.21 8.76
C LEU A 17 1.38 22.82 9.23
N LEU A 18 1.67 22.90 10.52
CA LEU A 18 2.99 22.62 11.11
C LEU A 18 2.86 21.61 12.26
N GLN A 19 2.60 20.35 11.89
CA GLN A 19 2.76 19.10 12.65
C GLN A 19 1.92 18.06 11.89
N VAL A 20 2.42 17.28 10.92
CA VAL A 20 3.46 16.24 11.05
C VAL A 20 4.10 16.03 9.66
N GLU A 21 5.08 16.84 9.27
CA GLU A 21 6.01 16.52 8.18
C GLU A 21 7.29 15.89 8.75
N ALA A 22 7.13 14.84 9.57
CA ALA A 22 8.25 14.12 10.16
C ALA A 22 8.03 12.60 10.17
N PHE A 23 7.54 12.05 9.06
CA PHE A 23 7.64 10.63 8.75
C PHE A 23 7.88 10.51 7.24
N GLY A 24 9.06 10.02 6.86
CA GLY A 24 9.62 10.06 5.50
C GLY A 24 9.01 9.10 4.47
N ALA A 25 7.84 8.53 4.70
CA ALA A 25 7.33 7.47 3.84
C ALA A 25 7.00 7.94 2.42
N LYS A 26 7.49 7.17 1.44
CA LYS A 26 7.20 7.41 0.03
C LYS A 26 5.84 6.85 -0.33
N LYS A 27 4.91 7.71 -0.70
CA LYS A 27 3.58 7.32 -1.19
C LYS A 27 3.63 7.06 -2.69
N LYS A 28 3.12 5.90 -3.12
CA LYS A 28 2.89 5.56 -4.53
C LYS A 28 1.42 5.17 -4.69
N GLN A 29 0.81 5.63 -5.78
CA GLN A 29 -0.53 5.20 -6.14
C GLN A 29 -0.43 4.18 -7.27
N VAL A 30 -0.98 2.99 -7.06
CA VAL A 30 -1.02 1.92 -8.05
C VAL A 30 -2.41 1.87 -8.65
N THR A 31 -2.51 2.22 -9.94
CA THR A 31 -3.77 2.25 -10.70
C THR A 31 -3.83 1.15 -11.77
N SER A 32 -2.76 0.39 -11.95
CA SER A 32 -2.64 -0.65 -12.98
C SER A 32 -1.59 -1.68 -12.61
N ILE A 33 -1.63 -2.84 -13.28
CA ILE A 33 -0.57 -3.87 -13.16
C ILE A 33 0.79 -3.30 -13.61
N SER A 34 0.83 -2.42 -14.63
CA SER A 34 2.07 -1.78 -15.10
C SER A 34 2.78 -1.01 -13.99
N ALA A 35 2.04 -0.30 -13.13
CA ALA A 35 2.61 0.39 -11.97
C ALA A 35 3.19 -0.58 -10.93
N ILE A 36 2.73 -1.84 -10.87
CA ILE A 36 3.31 -2.88 -10.01
C ILE A 36 4.64 -3.37 -10.59
N TYR A 37 4.74 -3.52 -11.91
CA TYR A 37 6.00 -3.87 -12.59
C TYR A 37 7.10 -2.82 -12.37
N GLU A 38 6.74 -1.53 -12.32
CA GLU A 38 7.66 -0.43 -11.99
C GLU A 38 8.14 -0.44 -10.54
N ILE A 39 7.41 -1.11 -9.64
CA ILE A 39 7.82 -1.30 -8.24
C ILE A 39 8.77 -2.49 -8.14
N ASP A 40 8.34 -3.65 -8.65
CA ASP A 40 9.11 -4.88 -8.67
C ASP A 40 8.56 -5.85 -9.72
N SER A 41 9.43 -6.28 -10.63
CA SER A 41 9.05 -7.12 -11.77
C SER A 41 8.54 -8.50 -11.37
N TRP A 42 9.11 -9.08 -10.31
CA TRP A 42 8.68 -10.37 -9.80
C TRP A 42 7.28 -10.27 -9.18
N VAL A 43 7.04 -9.26 -8.34
CA VAL A 43 5.71 -9.01 -7.75
C VAL A 43 4.68 -8.79 -8.86
N GLY A 44 4.99 -7.99 -9.88
CA GLY A 44 4.12 -7.74 -11.03
C GLY A 44 3.76 -9.01 -11.80
N THR A 45 4.76 -9.81 -12.15
CA THR A 45 4.58 -11.06 -12.92
C THR A 45 3.75 -12.08 -12.16
N THR A 46 4.06 -12.29 -10.89
CA THR A 46 3.35 -13.27 -10.05
C THR A 46 1.93 -12.83 -9.77
N PHE A 47 1.70 -11.54 -9.58
CA PHE A 47 0.36 -11.00 -9.41
C PHE A 47 -0.48 -11.14 -10.69
N GLU A 48 0.10 -10.89 -11.86
CA GLU A 48 -0.59 -11.11 -13.13
C GLU A 48 -0.96 -12.58 -13.35
N LEU A 49 -0.07 -13.51 -13.00
CA LEU A 49 -0.34 -14.95 -13.05
C LEU A 49 -1.55 -15.32 -12.17
N PHE A 50 -1.60 -14.77 -10.96
CA PHE A 50 -2.71 -14.98 -10.04
C PHE A 50 -4.04 -14.47 -10.60
N LEU A 51 -4.06 -13.26 -11.17
CA LEU A 51 -5.27 -12.70 -11.80
C LEU A 51 -5.81 -13.61 -12.91
N LYS A 52 -4.92 -14.14 -13.75
CA LYS A 52 -5.27 -15.06 -14.85
C LYS A 52 -5.82 -16.38 -14.32
N GLU A 53 -5.13 -17.00 -13.36
CA GLU A 53 -5.49 -18.31 -12.82
C GLU A 53 -6.88 -18.32 -12.17
N TYR A 54 -7.21 -17.26 -11.42
CA TYR A 54 -8.49 -17.16 -10.70
C TYR A 54 -9.56 -16.36 -11.45
N LYS A 55 -9.29 -15.97 -12.71
CA LYS A 55 -10.17 -15.16 -13.58
C LYS A 55 -10.65 -13.88 -12.88
N LEU A 56 -9.71 -13.14 -12.29
CA LEU A 56 -9.97 -11.93 -11.52
C LEU A 56 -9.71 -10.67 -12.34
N LYS A 57 -10.44 -9.61 -12.04
CA LYS A 57 -10.10 -8.27 -12.51
C LYS A 57 -9.08 -7.65 -11.57
N ALA A 58 -8.08 -6.96 -12.12
CA ALA A 58 -7.14 -6.18 -11.32
C ALA A 58 -7.89 -5.14 -10.47
N PRO A 59 -7.38 -4.81 -9.26
CA PRO A 59 -8.02 -3.84 -8.39
C PRO A 59 -8.02 -2.45 -9.06
N LYS A 60 -9.08 -1.67 -8.86
CA LYS A 60 -9.22 -0.36 -9.53
C LYS A 60 -8.15 0.63 -9.08
N LYS A 61 -7.81 0.59 -7.80
CA LYS A 61 -6.87 1.52 -7.17
C LYS A 61 -6.33 0.93 -5.88
N VAL A 62 -5.02 0.88 -5.76
CA VAL A 62 -4.32 0.48 -4.54
C VAL A 62 -3.39 1.61 -4.14
N ASN A 63 -3.52 2.10 -2.91
CA ASN A 63 -2.56 3.05 -2.38
C ASN A 63 -1.42 2.25 -1.73
N LEU A 64 -0.18 2.61 -2.05
CA LEU A 64 1.01 2.04 -1.44
C LEU A 64 1.79 3.11 -0.69
N THR A 65 2.26 2.76 0.49
CA THR A 65 3.16 3.61 1.28
C THR A 65 4.37 2.78 1.67
N PHE A 66 5.57 3.25 1.31
CA PHE A 66 6.82 2.60 1.68
C PHE A 66 7.41 3.33 2.87
N ALA A 67 7.54 2.65 4.00
CA ALA A 67 8.26 3.17 5.15
C ALA A 67 9.77 3.18 4.88
N ASN A 68 10.47 4.18 5.39
CA ASN A 68 11.92 4.26 5.34
C ASN A 68 12.57 3.52 6.51
N THR A 69 11.85 3.41 7.63
CA THR A 69 12.34 2.77 8.85
C THR A 69 11.29 1.83 9.43
N LEU A 70 11.72 0.87 10.25
CA LEU A 70 10.82 -0.06 10.94
C LEU A 70 9.91 0.66 11.95
N SER A 71 10.42 1.69 12.65
CA SER A 71 9.62 2.50 13.57
C SER A 71 8.52 3.27 12.83
N GLU A 72 8.83 3.81 11.65
CA GLU A 72 7.82 4.43 10.79
C GLU A 72 6.79 3.41 10.29
N PHE A 73 7.24 2.21 9.92
CA PHE A 73 6.33 1.13 9.56
C PHE A 73 5.35 0.83 10.69
N TYR A 74 5.81 0.69 11.93
CA TYR A 74 4.94 0.43 13.09
C TYR A 74 3.96 1.56 13.36
N ALA A 75 4.40 2.82 13.25
CA ALA A 75 3.55 3.99 13.42
C ALA A 75 2.42 4.02 12.38
N LEU A 76 2.74 3.76 11.11
CA LEU A 76 1.76 3.73 10.01
C LEU A 76 0.85 2.51 10.10
N ALA A 77 1.42 1.34 10.40
CA ALA A 77 0.72 0.05 10.41
C ALA A 77 -0.18 -0.12 11.65
N LYS A 78 -0.03 0.73 12.67
CA LYS A 78 -0.71 0.62 13.96
C LYS A 78 -0.51 -0.77 14.59
N VAL A 79 0.66 -1.38 14.35
CA VAL A 79 1.05 -2.69 14.86
C VAL A 79 2.56 -2.74 15.08
N GLU A 80 2.99 -3.34 16.18
CA GLU A 80 4.41 -3.60 16.48
C GLU A 80 4.76 -5.05 16.12
N ALA A 81 4.66 -5.37 14.83
CA ALA A 81 4.98 -6.68 14.32
C ALA A 81 5.93 -6.55 13.14
N ASP A 82 7.02 -7.34 13.16
CA ASP A 82 7.95 -7.42 12.03
C ASP A 82 7.30 -8.20 10.87
N ILE A 83 6.39 -7.54 10.15
CA ILE A 83 5.70 -8.02 8.97
C ILE A 83 6.13 -7.18 7.76
N GLY A 84 6.26 -7.80 6.59
CA GLY A 84 6.84 -7.13 5.42
C GLY A 84 5.93 -6.06 4.78
N ALA A 85 4.61 -6.25 4.91
CA ALA A 85 3.58 -5.33 4.45
C ALA A 85 2.24 -5.65 5.12
N ILE A 86 1.33 -4.67 5.17
CA ILE A 86 -0.03 -4.80 5.71
C ILE A 86 -0.98 -3.76 5.11
N THR A 87 -2.24 -4.11 4.91
CA THR A 87 -3.27 -3.15 4.51
C THR A 87 -3.91 -2.49 5.73
N VAL A 88 -3.84 -1.16 5.82
CA VAL A 88 -4.53 -0.32 6.82
C VAL A 88 -5.36 0.72 6.09
N GLU A 89 -6.67 0.78 6.38
CA GLU A 89 -7.58 1.79 5.81
C GLU A 89 -7.51 1.89 4.27
N GLY A 90 -7.35 0.75 3.58
CA GLY A 90 -7.26 0.69 2.12
C GLY A 90 -5.91 1.09 1.53
N THR A 91 -4.88 1.26 2.35
CA THR A 91 -3.49 1.50 1.93
C THR A 91 -2.62 0.33 2.34
N ILE A 92 -1.88 -0.25 1.40
CA ILE A 92 -0.83 -1.21 1.73
C ILE A 92 0.39 -0.43 2.18
N ILE A 93 0.81 -0.66 3.42
CA ILE A 93 2.02 -0.12 3.99
C ILE A 93 3.08 -1.21 3.88
N VAL A 94 4.24 -0.88 3.31
CA VAL A 94 5.38 -1.77 3.11
C VAL A 94 6.51 -1.32 4.03
N SER A 95 7.16 -2.25 4.72
CA SER A 95 8.13 -1.94 5.78
C SER A 95 9.45 -1.32 5.31
N SER A 96 9.74 -1.36 4.02
CA SER A 96 10.94 -0.76 3.42
C SER A 96 10.70 -0.39 1.97
N GLU A 97 11.28 0.72 1.51
CA GLU A 97 11.36 1.09 0.09
C GLU A 97 12.14 0.06 -0.73
N ARG A 98 13.17 -0.57 -0.15
CA ARG A 98 13.89 -1.67 -0.79
C ARG A 98 13.19 -2.98 -0.46
N LEU A 99 12.49 -3.52 -1.45
CA LEU A 99 11.78 -4.80 -1.34
C LEU A 99 12.77 -5.96 -1.25
N ASN A 100 13.07 -6.40 -0.03
CA ASN A 100 13.66 -7.72 0.23
C ASN A 100 12.62 -8.82 -0.03
N GLU A 101 13.05 -10.09 -0.01
CA GLU A 101 12.18 -11.24 -0.27
C GLU A 101 10.92 -11.25 0.61
N LYS A 102 11.08 -11.05 1.92
CA LYS A 102 9.99 -10.96 2.88
C LYS A 102 8.95 -9.89 2.50
N ASN A 103 9.41 -8.70 2.11
CA ASN A 103 8.54 -7.58 1.77
C ASN A 103 7.84 -7.78 0.43
N ARG A 104 8.51 -8.40 -0.56
CA ARG A 104 7.89 -8.78 -1.84
C ARG A 104 6.72 -9.73 -1.63
N VAL A 105 6.95 -10.78 -0.85
CA VAL A 105 5.97 -11.82 -0.52
C VAL A 105 4.80 -11.21 0.24
N ALA A 106 5.06 -10.33 1.21
CA ALA A 106 4.00 -9.66 1.96
C ALA A 106 3.19 -8.69 1.09
N LEU A 107 3.85 -7.85 0.28
CA LEU A 107 3.18 -6.95 -0.67
C LEU A 107 2.29 -7.73 -1.64
N LEU A 108 2.80 -8.85 -2.18
CA LEU A 108 2.06 -9.72 -3.07
C LEU A 108 0.80 -10.29 -2.40
N LYS A 109 0.90 -10.76 -1.15
CA LYS A 109 -0.26 -11.24 -0.38
C LYS A 109 -1.33 -10.17 -0.20
N GLU A 110 -0.93 -8.95 0.18
CA GLU A 110 -1.86 -7.84 0.37
C GLU A 110 -2.53 -7.42 -0.95
N LEU A 111 -1.78 -7.37 -2.06
CA LEU A 111 -2.33 -7.11 -3.39
C LEU A 111 -3.38 -8.17 -3.78
N MET A 112 -3.09 -9.45 -3.58
CA MET A 112 -4.04 -10.53 -3.84
C MET A 112 -5.27 -10.43 -2.95
N ARG A 113 -5.10 -10.11 -1.66
CA ARG A 113 -6.21 -10.00 -0.71
C ARG A 113 -7.17 -8.88 -1.12
N ILE A 114 -6.65 -7.69 -1.39
CA ILE A 114 -7.46 -6.55 -1.88
C ILE A 114 -8.20 -6.94 -3.16
N THR A 115 -7.51 -7.60 -4.08
CA THR A 115 -8.10 -8.07 -5.35
C THR A 115 -9.26 -9.04 -5.11
N LEU A 116 -9.09 -10.02 -4.24
CA LEU A 116 -10.14 -11.00 -3.93
C LEU A 116 -11.35 -10.33 -3.25
N ILE A 117 -11.11 -9.35 -2.38
CA ILE A 117 -12.18 -8.55 -1.75
C ILE A 117 -12.96 -7.78 -2.82
N GLU A 118 -12.29 -7.03 -3.71
CA GLU A 118 -12.94 -6.27 -4.79
C GLU A 118 -13.71 -7.17 -5.77
N ASN A 119 -13.22 -8.39 -6.00
CA ASN A 119 -13.87 -9.39 -6.85
C ASN A 119 -14.92 -10.24 -6.12
N LYS A 120 -15.37 -9.83 -4.92
CA LYS A 120 -16.40 -10.53 -4.09
C LYS A 120 -16.04 -11.97 -3.70
N LYS A 121 -14.74 -12.30 -3.65
CA LYS A 121 -14.18 -13.58 -3.19
C LYS A 121 -13.46 -13.46 -1.84
N GLY A 122 -13.77 -12.41 -1.07
CA GLY A 122 -13.04 -12.06 0.16
C GLY A 122 -13.15 -13.06 1.31
N LYS A 123 -14.23 -13.85 1.40
CA LYS A 123 -14.44 -14.82 2.50
C LYS A 123 -13.38 -15.92 2.56
N ASP A 124 -12.86 -16.33 1.41
CA ASP A 124 -11.86 -17.40 1.28
C ASP A 124 -10.48 -16.85 0.88
N ALA A 125 -10.24 -15.56 1.09
CA ALA A 125 -9.06 -14.88 0.53
C ALA A 125 -7.75 -15.55 0.94
N ASP A 126 -7.55 -15.79 2.23
CA ASP A 126 -6.32 -16.39 2.74
C ASP A 126 -6.15 -17.84 2.27
N LYS A 127 -7.24 -18.60 2.15
CA LYS A 127 -7.21 -19.97 1.62
C LYS A 127 -6.74 -19.96 0.16
N ILE A 128 -7.35 -19.13 -0.67
CA ILE A 128 -7.01 -18.99 -2.10
C ILE A 128 -5.54 -18.58 -2.27
N ILE A 129 -5.09 -17.59 -1.49
CA ILE A 129 -3.70 -17.11 -1.53
C ILE A 129 -2.74 -18.23 -1.11
N ASN A 130 -3.02 -18.94 -0.02
CA ASN A 130 -2.16 -20.03 0.45
C ASN A 130 -2.08 -21.19 -0.56
N GLU A 131 -3.20 -21.53 -1.21
CA GLU A 131 -3.23 -22.53 -2.28
C GLU A 131 -2.37 -22.11 -3.47
N PHE A 132 -2.47 -20.84 -3.89
CA PHE A 132 -1.63 -20.30 -4.95
C PHE A 132 -0.14 -20.36 -4.59
N PHE A 133 0.24 -19.91 -3.39
CA PHE A 133 1.64 -19.90 -2.94
C PHE A 133 2.21 -21.32 -2.87
N LYS A 134 1.44 -22.26 -2.31
CA LYS A 134 1.81 -23.67 -2.26
C LYS A 134 2.01 -24.27 -3.64
N LYS A 135 1.08 -24.00 -4.57
CA LYS A 135 1.13 -24.51 -5.95
C LYS A 135 2.35 -24.00 -6.71
N HIS A 136 2.67 -22.72 -6.56
CA HIS A 136 3.77 -22.05 -7.26
C HIS A 136 5.10 -22.03 -6.47
N LYS A 137 5.17 -22.74 -5.34
CA LYS A 137 6.36 -22.85 -4.47
C LYS A 137 6.92 -21.49 -4.03
N ILE A 138 6.05 -20.51 -3.81
CA ILE A 138 6.40 -19.19 -3.27
C ILE A 138 6.55 -19.34 -1.76
N LYS A 139 7.72 -18.98 -1.22
CA LYS A 139 8.03 -19.06 0.21
C LYS A 139 7.73 -17.75 0.93
#